data_AF-A0A8H5G1X4-F1
#
_entry.id   AF-A0A8H5G1X4-F1
#
_cell.length_a   1.000
_cell.length_b   1.000
_cell.length_c   1.000
_cell.angle_alpha   90.00
_cell.angle_beta   90.00
_cell.angle_gamma   90.00
#
_symmetry.space_group_name_H-M   'P 1'
#
loop_
_entity.id
_entity.type
_entity.pdbx_description
1 polymer ?
#
loop_
_entity_poly.entity_id
_entity_poly.type
_entity_poly.pdbx_seq_one_letter_code
_entity_poly.pdbx_strand_id
1 'polypeptide(L)'
;MVHFPNPGSQSLVLTLCCAVSYKMLQLALRNVARRHVASQSTRHISTTIRRSKDPWPLPHTPEHLASTVTPSDIPPPTPIPRPNEPVEQLRARLIYQSRKRGTLESDLLLSTFARDNLARMTEAELKEYDKLFEQLLDEPDWDIYYWCTEERTPPPRWANTELLGQLRLHAKNEGKVIRKMPALS
;
A
#
# COMPACT_ATOMS: atom_id res chain seq x y z
N MET A 1 1.64 -18.98 -46.21
CA MET A 1 0.84 -20.21 -46.43
C MET A 1 0.63 -20.90 -45.10
N VAL A 2 -0.48 -20.61 -44.41
CA VAL A 2 -1.39 -21.61 -43.83
C VAL A 2 -2.75 -20.91 -43.76
N HIS A 3 -3.73 -21.43 -44.49
CA HIS A 3 -5.06 -20.88 -44.72
C HIS A 3 -6.04 -21.92 -44.15
N PHE A 4 -6.91 -21.57 -43.21
CA PHE A 4 -8.17 -22.28 -42.96
C PHE A 4 -9.22 -21.29 -42.39
N PRO A 5 -10.53 -21.52 -42.62
CA PRO A 5 -11.50 -20.48 -42.95
C PRO A 5 -12.60 -20.26 -41.89
N ASN A 6 -13.29 -19.13 -42.05
CA ASN A 6 -14.51 -18.71 -41.35
C ASN A 6 -15.66 -19.73 -41.43
N PRO A 7 -16.42 -19.96 -40.35
CA PRO A 7 -17.77 -20.50 -40.42
C PRO A 7 -18.78 -19.34 -40.43
N GLY A 8 -19.24 -19.01 -41.64
CA GLY A 8 -20.52 -18.32 -41.83
C GLY A 8 -21.65 -19.34 -41.94
N SER A 9 -22.83 -18.93 -41.45
CA SER A 9 -24.14 -19.32 -41.99
C SER A 9 -24.59 -20.76 -41.75
N GLN A 10 -25.44 -20.95 -40.73
CA GLN A 10 -26.60 -21.84 -40.80
C GLN A 10 -27.55 -21.60 -39.61
N SER A 11 -28.85 -21.74 -39.88
CA SER A 11 -29.97 -21.76 -38.91
C SER A 11 -30.70 -20.43 -38.67
N LEU A 12 -31.22 -19.85 -39.75
CA LEU A 12 -32.57 -19.28 -39.73
C LEU A 12 -33.52 -20.28 -40.42
N VAL A 13 -34.80 -20.21 -40.05
CA VAL A 13 -35.94 -21.01 -40.51
C VAL A 13 -36.16 -22.31 -39.73
N LEU A 14 -36.85 -22.19 -38.59
CA LEU A 14 -37.95 -23.10 -38.22
C LEU A 14 -38.66 -22.59 -36.95
N THR A 15 -39.99 -22.56 -37.03
CA THR A 15 -40.96 -22.48 -35.93
C THR A 15 -41.50 -21.09 -35.54
N LEU A 16 -42.11 -20.40 -36.50
CA LEU A 16 -43.32 -19.58 -36.28
C LEU A 16 -44.53 -20.41 -36.69
N CYS A 17 -45.16 -21.10 -35.73
CA CYS A 17 -46.51 -21.64 -35.88
C CYS A 17 -47.10 -21.93 -34.49
N CYS A 18 -48.42 -21.79 -34.35
CA CYS A 18 -49.23 -21.98 -33.15
C CYS A 18 -49.31 -20.80 -32.16
N ALA A 19 -49.78 -19.66 -32.66
CA ALA A 19 -50.72 -18.84 -31.89
C ALA A 19 -52.16 -19.18 -32.35
N VAL A 20 -53.09 -19.12 -31.38
CA VAL A 20 -54.56 -19.14 -31.51
C VAL A 20 -55.24 -20.52 -31.49
N SER A 21 -55.76 -20.92 -30.32
CA SER A 21 -57.19 -21.29 -30.17
C SER A 21 -57.55 -21.56 -28.70
N TYR A 22 -58.81 -21.32 -28.35
CA TYR A 22 -59.49 -21.63 -27.09
C TYR A 22 -59.45 -20.59 -25.95
N LYS A 23 -60.18 -19.51 -26.22
CA LYS A 23 -60.97 -18.77 -25.24
C LYS A 23 -62.21 -19.61 -24.85
N MET A 24 -62.64 -19.51 -23.59
CA MET A 24 -63.98 -19.80 -23.02
C MET A 24 -64.16 -21.07 -22.18
N LEU A 25 -64.92 -20.87 -21.09
CA LEU A 25 -65.55 -21.82 -20.15
C LEU A 25 -64.70 -22.39 -19.00
N GLN A 26 -64.74 -21.75 -17.82
CA GLN A 26 -65.74 -22.07 -16.79
C GLN A 26 -65.53 -21.21 -15.53
N LEU A 27 -66.50 -20.34 -15.29
CA LEU A 27 -66.79 -19.70 -14.02
C LEU A 27 -67.27 -20.75 -13.00
N ALA A 28 -66.63 -20.80 -11.84
CA ALA A 28 -67.24 -21.39 -10.64
C ALA A 28 -66.75 -20.62 -9.40
N LEU A 29 -67.48 -19.56 -9.07
CA LEU A 29 -67.47 -18.93 -7.75
C LEU A 29 -68.13 -19.87 -6.76
N ARG A 30 -67.39 -20.41 -5.78
CA ARG A 30 -67.96 -20.81 -4.49
C ARG A 30 -67.02 -20.45 -3.35
N ASN A 31 -67.45 -19.43 -2.62
CA ASN A 31 -66.94 -19.03 -1.31
C ASN A 31 -67.08 -20.19 -0.31
N VAL A 32 -65.98 -20.55 0.34
CA VAL A 32 -66.02 -21.19 1.65
C VAL A 32 -65.09 -20.39 2.56
N ALA A 33 -65.71 -19.59 3.41
CA ALA A 33 -65.06 -18.93 4.52
C ALA A 33 -64.51 -19.99 5.49
N ARG A 34 -63.18 -20.05 5.66
CA ARG A 34 -62.57 -20.64 6.86
C ARG A 34 -61.92 -19.52 7.65
N ARG A 35 -62.56 -19.19 8.76
CA ARG A 35 -61.95 -18.42 9.85
C ARG A 35 -60.87 -19.30 10.48
N HIS A 36 -59.63 -19.12 10.08
CA HIS A 36 -58.49 -19.54 10.88
C HIS A 36 -57.92 -18.30 11.55
N VAL A 37 -58.18 -18.17 12.85
CA VAL A 37 -57.38 -17.32 13.72
C VAL A 37 -56.04 -18.01 13.88
N ALA A 38 -55.14 -17.77 12.94
CA ALA A 38 -53.73 -18.08 13.10
C ALA A 38 -53.10 -16.88 13.80
N SER A 39 -52.68 -17.06 15.04
CA SER A 39 -51.76 -16.14 15.71
C SER A 39 -50.53 -16.00 14.82
N GLN A 40 -50.44 -14.88 14.09
CA GLN A 40 -49.25 -14.54 13.34
C GLN A 40 -48.20 -14.07 14.34
N SER A 41 -47.37 -14.99 14.81
CA SER A 41 -46.04 -14.60 15.27
C SER A 41 -45.29 -14.13 14.03
N THR A 42 -45.36 -12.82 13.77
CA THR A 42 -44.53 -12.17 12.76
C THR A 42 -43.10 -12.18 13.27
N ARG A 43 -42.39 -13.29 13.04
CA ARG A 43 -40.93 -13.25 13.02
C ARG A 43 -40.57 -12.32 11.87
N HIS A 44 -40.14 -11.11 12.19
CA HIS A 44 -39.53 -10.21 11.22
C HIS A 44 -38.28 -10.90 10.67
N ILE A 45 -38.42 -11.63 9.56
CA ILE A 45 -37.28 -12.10 8.80
C ILE A 45 -36.67 -10.83 8.21
N SER A 46 -35.52 -10.42 8.75
CA SER A 46 -34.76 -9.29 8.23
C SER A 46 -34.42 -9.58 6.76
N THR A 47 -35.06 -8.88 5.83
CA THR A 47 -34.70 -8.91 4.42
C THR A 47 -33.50 -7.98 4.24
N THR A 48 -32.28 -8.48 4.45
CA THR A 48 -31.11 -7.75 3.97
C THR A 48 -31.23 -7.62 2.44
N ILE A 49 -31.11 -6.41 1.91
CA ILE A 49 -31.02 -6.18 0.46
C ILE A 49 -29.92 -7.10 -0.09
N ARG A 50 -30.23 -7.90 -1.13
CA ARG A 50 -29.21 -8.69 -1.84
C ARG A 50 -28.20 -7.71 -2.42
N ARG A 51 -27.06 -7.53 -1.75
CA ARG A 51 -25.90 -6.86 -2.31
C ARG A 51 -25.36 -7.82 -3.38
N SER A 52 -25.62 -7.56 -4.66
CA SER A 52 -25.29 -8.49 -5.75
C SER A 52 -23.79 -8.60 -6.02
N LYS A 53 -22.98 -7.75 -5.39
CA LYS A 53 -21.54 -7.70 -5.57
C LYS A 53 -20.85 -7.74 -4.22
N ASP A 54 -19.86 -8.61 -4.13
CA ASP A 54 -18.95 -8.70 -3.00
C ASP A 54 -18.15 -7.39 -2.93
N PRO A 55 -18.14 -6.68 -1.79
CA PRO A 55 -17.28 -5.52 -1.59
C PRO A 55 -15.79 -5.83 -1.69
N TRP A 56 -15.41 -7.11 -1.54
CA TRP A 56 -14.05 -7.57 -1.52
C TRP A 56 -13.80 -8.52 -2.70
N PRO A 57 -13.34 -8.00 -3.85
CA PRO A 57 -13.10 -8.84 -5.01
C PRO A 57 -12.03 -9.88 -4.68
N LEU A 58 -12.23 -11.10 -5.17
CA LEU A 58 -11.28 -12.20 -4.94
C LEU A 58 -9.90 -11.86 -5.55
N PRO A 59 -8.81 -12.33 -4.91
CA PRO A 59 -7.46 -12.10 -5.43
C PRO A 59 -7.32 -12.66 -6.86
N HIS A 60 -6.55 -11.96 -7.68
CA HIS A 60 -6.30 -12.27 -9.11
C HIS A 60 -7.51 -12.20 -10.07
N THR A 61 -8.66 -11.70 -9.63
CA THR A 61 -9.75 -11.35 -10.55
C THR A 61 -9.39 -10.10 -11.38
N PRO A 62 -9.96 -9.91 -12.59
CA PRO A 62 -9.71 -8.70 -13.38
C PRO A 62 -10.15 -7.42 -12.66
N GLU A 63 -11.21 -7.50 -11.85
CA GLU A 63 -11.67 -6.39 -10.99
C GLU A 63 -10.65 -6.06 -9.89
N HIS A 64 -10.12 -7.08 -9.21
CA HIS A 64 -9.05 -6.92 -8.22
C HIS A 64 -7.81 -6.32 -8.88
N LEU A 65 -7.35 -6.87 -10.00
CA LEU A 65 -6.20 -6.36 -10.73
C LEU A 65 -6.40 -4.89 -11.12
N ALA A 66 -7.55 -4.53 -11.72
CA ALA A 66 -7.86 -3.15 -12.08
C ALA A 66 -7.85 -2.20 -10.86
N SER A 67 -8.27 -2.67 -9.68
CA SER A 67 -8.22 -1.88 -8.44
C SER A 67 -6.82 -1.77 -7.82
N THR A 68 -5.96 -2.77 -8.04
CA THR A 68 -4.59 -2.83 -7.47
C THR A 68 -3.52 -2.26 -8.37
N VAL A 69 -3.79 -2.10 -9.67
CA VAL A 69 -2.82 -1.56 -10.62
C VAL A 69 -2.65 -0.07 -10.35
N THR A 70 -1.52 0.27 -9.75
CA THR A 70 -1.06 1.65 -9.64
C THR A 70 -0.55 2.10 -11.02
N PRO A 71 -1.08 3.17 -11.62
CA PRO A 71 -0.53 3.74 -12.85
C PRO A 71 0.96 4.08 -12.68
N SER A 72 1.78 3.71 -13.68
CA SER A 72 3.24 3.91 -13.65
C SER A 72 3.69 5.37 -13.60
N ASP A 73 2.81 6.30 -13.98
CA ASP A 73 3.15 7.71 -14.18
C ASP A 73 2.92 8.56 -12.92
N ILE A 74 2.52 7.94 -11.80
CA ILE A 74 2.26 8.66 -10.56
C ILE A 74 3.60 8.99 -9.89
N PRO A 75 3.90 10.28 -9.63
CA PRO A 75 5.11 10.64 -8.91
C PRO A 75 5.09 10.07 -7.49
N PRO A 76 6.24 9.71 -6.92
CA PRO A 76 6.31 9.27 -5.54
C PRO A 76 5.76 10.35 -4.60
N PRO A 77 5.04 9.96 -3.53
CA PRO A 77 4.52 10.92 -2.57
C PRO A 77 5.68 11.69 -1.93
N THR A 78 5.55 13.02 -1.84
CA THR A 78 6.58 13.84 -1.20
C THR A 78 6.46 13.76 0.33
N PRO A 79 7.60 13.83 1.06
CA PRO A 79 7.59 13.92 2.51
C PRO A 79 6.74 15.09 3.03
N ILE A 80 5.98 14.85 4.10
CA ILE A 80 5.09 15.86 4.70
C ILE A 80 5.93 16.78 5.62
N PRO A 81 6.00 18.10 5.35
CA PRO A 81 6.79 19.02 6.16
C PRO A 81 6.19 19.19 7.55
N ARG A 82 7.05 19.30 8.58
CA ARG A 82 6.66 19.47 9.99
C ARG A 82 7.37 20.64 10.66
N PRO A 83 6.82 21.87 10.54
CA PRO A 83 7.53 23.08 10.96
C PRO A 83 7.53 23.36 12.47
N ASN A 84 6.60 22.76 13.24
CA ASN A 84 6.31 23.18 14.63
C ASN A 84 6.57 22.09 15.69
N GLU A 85 7.59 21.24 15.50
CA GLU A 85 7.94 20.23 16.50
C GLU A 85 9.00 20.75 17.50
N PRO A 86 8.89 20.40 18.80
CA PRO A 86 9.94 20.70 19.78
C PRO A 86 11.20 19.87 19.50
N VAL A 87 12.36 20.39 19.90
CA VAL A 87 13.68 19.81 19.62
C VAL A 87 13.79 18.35 20.08
N GLU A 88 13.23 18.01 21.24
CA GLU A 88 13.25 16.62 21.74
C GLU A 88 12.42 15.66 20.87
N GLN A 89 11.30 16.12 20.31
CA GLN A 89 10.50 15.29 19.39
C GLN A 89 11.21 15.12 18.05
N LEU A 90 11.85 16.18 17.52
CA LEU A 90 12.70 16.10 16.33
C LEU A 90 13.82 15.07 16.50
N ARG A 91 14.55 15.11 17.63
CA ARG A 91 15.61 14.13 17.94
C ARG A 91 15.06 12.71 18.04
N ALA A 92 14.00 12.50 18.83
CA ALA A 92 13.39 11.18 19.01
C ALA A 92 12.94 10.58 17.68
N ARG A 93 12.39 11.43 16.80
CA ARG A 93 12.02 11.07 15.45
C ARG A 93 13.20 10.67 14.57
N LEU A 94 14.26 11.48 14.52
CA LEU A 94 15.45 11.19 13.72
C LEU A 94 16.09 9.87 14.14
N ILE A 95 16.12 9.60 15.46
CA ILE A 95 16.56 8.32 16.01
C ILE A 95 15.65 7.19 15.52
N TYR A 96 14.32 7.37 15.58
CA TYR A 96 13.38 6.36 15.12
C TYR A 96 13.54 6.05 13.63
N GLN A 97 13.64 7.08 12.78
CA GLN A 97 13.82 6.94 11.33
C GLN A 97 15.16 6.28 10.96
N SER A 98 16.21 6.53 11.75
CA SER A 98 17.49 5.84 11.59
C SER A 98 17.36 4.35 11.87
N ARG A 99 16.48 3.97 12.81
CA ARG A 99 16.30 2.60 13.29
C ARG A 99 15.32 1.72 12.53
N LYS A 100 14.53 2.31 11.63
CA LYS A 100 13.46 1.62 10.90
C LYS A 100 13.82 1.49 9.42
N ARG A 101 14.93 0.79 9.17
CA ARG A 101 15.45 0.48 7.83
C ARG A 101 15.11 -0.95 7.42
N GLY A 102 15.21 -1.25 6.13
CA GLY A 102 14.98 -2.58 5.59
C GLY A 102 16.13 -3.58 5.85
N THR A 103 17.34 -3.08 6.11
CA THR A 103 18.56 -3.90 6.34
C THR A 103 19.20 -3.60 7.69
N LEU A 104 19.83 -4.62 8.30
CA LEU A 104 20.48 -4.50 9.61
C LEU A 104 21.78 -3.68 9.52
N GLU A 105 22.48 -3.79 8.40
CA GLU A 105 23.76 -3.14 8.13
C GLU A 105 23.61 -1.62 8.12
N SER A 106 22.63 -1.12 7.37
CA SER A 106 22.30 0.31 7.28
C SER A 106 21.74 0.81 8.61
N ASP A 107 20.88 0.02 9.26
CA ASP A 107 20.35 0.35 10.59
C ASP A 107 21.47 0.50 11.63
N LEU A 108 22.39 -0.45 11.74
CA LEU A 108 23.51 -0.37 12.68
C LEU A 108 24.42 0.83 12.41
N LEU A 109 24.68 1.13 11.13
CA LEU A 109 25.50 2.28 10.76
C LEU A 109 24.84 3.60 11.19
N LEU A 110 23.57 3.80 10.83
CA LEU A 110 22.85 5.04 11.08
C LEU A 110 22.47 5.21 12.55
N SER A 111 22.01 4.15 13.24
CA SER A 111 21.61 4.21 14.64
C SER A 111 22.77 4.53 15.58
N THR A 112 23.96 3.95 15.33
CA THR A 112 25.16 4.27 16.12
C THR A 112 25.65 5.68 15.84
N PHE A 113 25.59 6.13 14.58
CA PHE A 113 25.92 7.51 14.22
C PHE A 113 24.96 8.51 14.89
N ALA A 114 23.66 8.23 14.84
CA ALA A 114 22.60 9.04 15.44
C ALA A 114 22.81 9.21 16.94
N ARG A 115 23.10 8.12 17.67
CA ARG A 115 23.38 8.15 19.12
C ARG A 115 24.51 9.10 19.47
N ASP A 116 25.61 9.07 18.71
CA ASP A 116 26.85 9.78 19.07
C ASP A 116 26.82 11.26 18.67
N ASN A 117 26.04 11.62 17.64
CA ASN A 117 26.01 12.97 17.07
C ASN A 117 24.76 13.79 17.43
N LEU A 118 23.56 13.21 17.43
CA LEU A 118 22.30 13.96 17.62
C LEU A 118 22.20 14.62 19.00
N ALA A 119 22.81 14.02 20.02
CA ALA A 119 22.83 14.57 21.38
C ALA A 119 23.71 15.84 21.50
N ARG A 120 24.68 16.02 20.59
CA ARG A 120 25.64 17.14 20.61
C ARG A 120 25.21 18.30 19.72
N MET A 121 24.35 18.05 18.75
CA MET A 121 23.89 19.05 17.78
C MET A 121 22.90 20.05 18.40
N THR A 122 23.07 21.31 18.02
CA THR A 122 22.15 22.42 18.30
C THR A 122 20.87 22.31 17.46
N GLU A 123 19.84 23.08 17.79
CA GLU A 123 18.56 23.06 17.04
C GLU A 123 18.73 23.42 15.55
N ALA A 124 19.60 24.37 15.23
CA ALA A 124 19.85 24.78 13.85
C ALA A 124 20.51 23.65 13.05
N GLU A 125 21.54 23.02 13.63
CA GLU A 125 22.23 21.87 13.04
C GLU A 125 21.29 20.68 12.90
N LEU A 126 20.38 20.43 13.86
CA LEU A 126 19.38 19.38 13.76
C LEU A 126 18.39 19.59 12.63
N LYS A 127 18.00 20.83 12.33
CA LYS A 127 17.09 21.14 11.21
C LYS A 127 17.79 20.99 9.86
N GLU A 128 19.06 21.36 9.78
CA GLU A 128 19.86 21.13 8.57
C GLU A 128 20.10 19.63 8.36
N TYR A 129 20.45 18.93 9.44
CA TYR A 129 20.56 17.49 9.48
C TYR A 129 19.26 16.83 9.05
N ASP A 130 18.10 17.22 9.59
CA ASP A 130 16.79 16.66 9.21
C ASP A 130 16.51 16.81 7.72
N LYS A 131 16.80 17.97 7.12
CA LYS A 131 16.61 18.16 5.67
C LYS A 131 17.51 17.27 4.82
N LEU A 132 18.79 17.18 5.20
CA LEU A 132 19.75 16.33 4.49
C LEU A 132 19.44 14.85 4.71
N PHE A 133 19.04 14.50 5.93
CA PHE A 133 18.70 13.15 6.31
C PHE A 133 17.42 12.71 5.63
N GLU A 134 16.33 13.48 5.66
CA GLU A 134 15.08 13.12 4.95
C GLU A 134 15.33 12.84 3.46
N GLN A 135 16.12 13.67 2.77
CA GLN A 135 16.55 13.41 1.39
C GLN A 135 17.44 12.15 1.30
N LEU A 136 18.33 11.95 2.29
CA LEU A 136 19.04 10.71 2.66
C LEU A 136 18.18 9.47 2.48
N LEU A 137 17.07 9.50 3.21
CA LEU A 137 16.21 8.36 3.48
C LEU A 137 15.26 8.00 2.34
N ASP A 138 15.12 8.87 1.34
CA ASP A 138 14.40 8.57 0.09
C ASP A 138 15.18 7.61 -0.81
N GLU A 139 16.48 7.44 -0.56
CA GLU A 139 17.35 6.52 -1.29
C GLU A 139 17.28 5.09 -0.73
N PRO A 140 17.53 4.07 -1.57
CA PRO A 140 17.48 2.68 -1.11
C PRO A 140 18.62 2.37 -0.12
N ASP A 141 18.29 1.59 0.92
CA ASP A 141 19.20 1.32 2.05
C ASP A 141 20.57 0.74 1.64
N TRP A 142 20.60 -0.09 0.58
CA TRP A 142 21.83 -0.67 0.04
C TRP A 142 22.73 0.38 -0.59
N ASP A 143 22.17 1.34 -1.32
CA ASP A 143 22.98 2.39 -1.95
C ASP A 143 23.59 3.32 -0.89
N ILE A 144 22.82 3.66 0.14
CA ILE A 144 23.32 4.42 1.29
C ILE A 144 24.53 3.70 1.92
N TYR A 145 24.40 2.40 2.16
CA TYR A 145 25.48 1.60 2.72
C TYR A 145 26.73 1.62 1.82
N TYR A 146 26.57 1.39 0.51
CA TYR A 146 27.69 1.38 -0.44
C TYR A 146 28.38 2.74 -0.59
N TRP A 147 27.65 3.85 -0.45
CA TRP A 147 28.24 5.19 -0.48
C TRP A 147 29.08 5.47 0.78
N CYS A 148 28.67 4.90 1.91
CA CYS A 148 29.38 5.01 3.19
C CYS A 148 30.64 4.13 3.22
N THR A 149 30.62 2.95 2.59
CA THR A 149 31.79 2.06 2.48
C THR A 149 32.72 2.42 1.32
N GLU A 150 32.41 3.47 0.56
CA GLU A 150 33.16 3.92 -0.64
C GLU A 150 33.20 2.88 -1.77
N GLU A 151 32.33 1.86 -1.74
CA GLU A 151 32.24 0.82 -2.76
C GLU A 151 31.56 1.33 -4.05
N ARG A 152 30.62 2.26 -3.91
CA ARG A 152 29.93 2.90 -5.04
C ARG A 152 30.06 4.42 -4.96
N THR A 153 30.19 5.06 -6.12
CA THR A 153 30.20 6.53 -6.22
C THR A 153 28.81 7.09 -5.93
N PRO A 154 28.66 7.99 -4.94
CA PRO A 154 27.39 8.65 -4.67
C PRO A 154 27.01 9.59 -5.81
N PRO A 155 25.71 9.84 -6.04
CA PRO A 155 25.26 10.89 -6.93
C PRO A 155 25.87 12.26 -6.58
N PRO A 156 26.06 13.18 -7.56
CA PRO A 156 26.67 14.49 -7.32
C PRO A 156 25.98 15.34 -6.24
N ARG A 157 24.66 15.17 -6.07
CA ARG A 157 23.88 15.81 -4.99
C ARG A 157 24.37 15.42 -3.58
N TRP A 158 24.96 14.23 -3.44
CA TRP A 158 25.41 13.66 -2.16
C TRP A 158 26.91 13.72 -1.96
N ALA A 159 27.67 13.65 -3.06
CA ALA A 159 29.13 13.54 -3.04
C ALA A 159 29.83 14.63 -2.23
N ASN A 160 29.27 15.85 -2.22
CA ASN A 160 29.87 17.04 -1.58
C ASN A 160 29.24 17.38 -0.22
N THR A 161 28.39 16.52 0.33
CA THR A 161 27.72 16.79 1.60
C THR A 161 28.62 16.44 2.79
N GLU A 162 28.63 17.31 3.80
CA GLU A 162 29.38 17.06 5.05
C GLU A 162 28.86 15.81 5.78
N LEU A 163 27.55 15.58 5.71
CA LEU A 163 26.90 14.40 6.28
C LEU A 163 27.49 13.09 5.76
N LEU A 164 27.66 12.96 4.43
CA LEU A 164 28.23 11.75 3.84
C LEU A 164 29.70 11.59 4.25
N GLY A 165 30.45 12.69 4.37
CA GLY A 165 31.82 12.68 4.88
C GLY A 165 31.90 12.14 6.32
N GLN A 166 31.02 12.61 7.20
CA GLN A 166 30.92 12.12 8.58
C GLN A 166 30.49 10.65 8.65
N LEU A 167 29.55 10.23 7.79
CA LEU A 167 29.13 8.82 7.70
C LEU A 167 30.24 7.90 7.20
N ARG A 168 31.06 8.33 6.23
CA ARG A 168 32.24 7.58 5.77
C ARG A 168 33.28 7.42 6.86
N LEU A 169 33.57 8.51 7.58
CA LEU A 169 34.48 8.48 8.72
C LEU A 169 33.97 7.51 9.79
N HIS A 170 32.67 7.57 10.11
CA HIS A 170 32.03 6.63 11.01
C HIS A 170 32.18 5.20 10.48
N ALA A 171 31.81 4.94 9.22
CA ALA A 171 31.86 3.61 8.61
C ALA A 171 33.21 2.91 8.74
N LYS A 172 34.33 3.64 8.61
CA LYS A 172 35.71 3.12 8.74
C LYS A 172 36.00 2.49 10.10
N ASN A 173 35.31 2.91 11.16
CA ASN A 173 35.40 2.31 12.51
C ASN A 173 36.85 2.08 12.97
N GLU A 174 37.67 3.13 13.00
CA GLU A 174 39.11 3.03 13.35
C GLU A 174 39.34 2.37 14.72
N GLY A 175 38.42 2.59 15.67
CA GLY A 175 38.46 1.95 16.99
C GLY A 175 38.07 0.47 17.03
N LYS A 176 37.67 -0.13 15.89
CA LYS A 176 37.21 -1.53 15.77
C LYS A 176 36.20 -1.95 16.85
N VAL A 177 35.35 -1.01 17.26
CA VAL A 177 34.35 -1.24 18.31
C VAL A 177 33.23 -2.11 17.74
N ILE A 178 32.76 -3.06 18.55
CA ILE A 178 31.60 -3.88 18.19
C ILE A 178 30.36 -2.98 18.14
N ARG A 179 29.78 -2.82 16.95
CA ARG A 179 28.52 -2.10 16.78
C ARG A 179 27.36 -3.00 17.21
N LYS A 180 26.57 -2.51 18.14
CA LYS A 180 25.30 -3.11 18.57
C LYS A 180 24.23 -2.05 18.50
N MET A 181 22.99 -2.51 18.28
CA MET A 181 21.83 -1.65 18.34
C MET A 181 21.79 -0.91 19.69
N PRO A 182 21.81 0.44 19.71
CA PRO A 182 21.77 1.17 20.95
C PRO A 182 20.41 1.01 21.66
N ALA A 183 20.44 1.04 23.00
CA ALA A 183 19.24 1.04 23.80
C ALA A 183 18.49 2.38 23.67
N LEU A 184 17.16 2.34 23.81
CA LEU A 184 16.35 3.53 23.99
C LEU A 184 16.39 3.91 25.48
N SER A 185 17.06 5.00 25.80
CA SER A 185 17.08 5.60 27.15
C SER A 185 16.45 6.97 27.11
#